data_AF-A0ABD0P0C4-F1
#
_entry.id   AF-A0ABD0P0C4-F1
#
_cell.length_a   1.000
_cell.length_b   1.000
_cell.length_c   1.000
_cell.angle_alpha   90.00
_cell.angle_beta   90.00
_cell.angle_gamma   90.00
#
_symmetry.space_group_name_H-M   'P 1'
#
loop_
_entity.id
_entity.type
_entity.pdbx_description
1 polymer ?
#
loop_
_entity_poly.entity_id
_entity_poly.type
_entity_poly.pdbx_seq_one_letter_code
_entity_poly.pdbx_strand_id
1 'polypeptide(L)' 'RFPENFSIMTLVKAKAGLQAFLLSIYNEQGVQQLGLELGRSPIFLYEDQNRKPAPEDYPLFKGVNLADG' A
#
# COMPACT_ATOMS: atom_id res chain seq x y z
N ARG A 1 -4.76 -5.65 -17.87
CA ARG A 1 -5.82 -5.75 -16.82
C ARG A 1 -5.16 -6.28 -15.56
N PHE A 2 -5.29 -5.58 -14.44
CA PHE A 2 -4.77 -6.04 -13.15
C PHE A 2 -5.61 -7.23 -12.64
N PRO A 3 -5.02 -8.25 -11.97
CA PRO A 3 -5.77 -9.42 -11.50
C PRO A 3 -6.81 -9.06 -10.44
N GLU A 4 -7.95 -9.75 -10.46
CA GLU A 4 -9.01 -9.61 -9.45
C GLU A 4 -8.57 -10.16 -8.09
N ASN A 5 -7.81 -11.26 -8.08
CA ASN A 5 -7.28 -11.88 -6.88
C ASN A 5 -5.75 -11.96 -6.97
N PHE A 6 -5.07 -11.50 -5.93
CA PHE A 6 -3.61 -11.57 -5.81
C PHE A 6 -3.20 -11.58 -4.35
N SER A 7 -1.93 -11.89 -4.08
CA SER A 7 -1.31 -11.75 -2.78
C SER A 7 0.04 -11.04 -2.90
N ILE A 8 0.41 -10.30 -1.86
CA ILE A 8 1.74 -9.73 -1.69
C ILE A 8 2.28 -10.27 -0.37
N MET A 9 3.48 -10.84 -0.41
CA MET A 9 4.20 -11.28 0.78
C MET A 9 5.59 -10.65 0.76
N THR A 10 6.00 -10.07 1.89
CA THR A 10 7.30 -9.41 2.02
C THR A 10 7.92 -9.73 3.38
N LEU A 11 9.25 -9.78 3.42
CA LEU A 11 10.03 -9.85 4.65
C LEU A 11 11.03 -8.70 4.61
N VAL A 12 10.91 -7.78 5.56
CA VAL A 12 11.64 -6.50 5.57
C VAL A 12 11.99 -6.15 7.00
N LYS A 13 13.21 -5.64 7.21
CA LYS A 13 13.63 -4.95 8.42
C LYS A 13 13.72 -3.45 8.13
N ALA A 14 12.66 -2.71 8.43
CA ALA A 14 12.63 -1.28 8.18
C ALA A 14 13.50 -0.53 9.20
N LYS A 15 14.03 0.63 8.80
CA LYS A 15 14.64 1.55 9.76
C LYS A 15 13.56 2.04 10.73
N ALA A 16 13.82 2.00 12.03
CA ALA A 16 12.89 2.51 13.03
C ALA A 16 12.47 3.96 12.70
N GLY A 17 11.16 4.22 12.67
CA GLY A 17 10.57 5.51 12.32
C GLY A 17 10.49 5.82 10.82
N LEU A 18 10.88 4.90 9.93
CA LEU A 18 10.70 5.07 8.48
C LEU A 18 9.23 5.23 8.12
N GLN A 19 8.94 6.19 7.24
CA GLN A 19 7.66 6.29 6.54
C GLN A 19 7.95 6.37 5.04
N ALA A 20 7.58 5.32 4.30
CA ALA A 20 7.86 5.21 2.87
C ALA A 20 6.97 4.16 2.22
N PHE A 21 6.80 4.21 0.90
CA PHE A 21 6.25 3.10 0.14
C PHE A 21 7.30 1.98 -0.03
N LEU A 22 6.92 0.75 0.32
CA LEU A 22 7.66 -0.46 -0.04
C LEU A 22 7.48 -0.81 -1.52
N LEU A 23 6.25 -0.63 -2.03
CA LEU A 23 5.86 -0.95 -3.40
C LEU A 23 4.85 0.10 -3.88
N SER A 24 5.05 0.57 -5.12
CA SER A 24 4.07 1.36 -5.87
C SER A 24 3.95 0.80 -7.29
N ILE A 25 2.72 0.54 -7.73
CA ILE A 25 2.42 0.14 -9.12
C ILE A 25 1.56 1.24 -9.73
N TYR A 26 1.93 1.66 -10.94
CA TYR A 26 1.25 2.71 -11.68
C TYR A 26 0.69 2.16 -13.00
N ASN A 27 -0.43 2.72 -13.46
CA ASN A 27 -0.91 2.48 -14.82
C ASN A 27 -0.16 3.32 -15.85
N GLU A 28 -0.51 3.15 -17.13
CA GLU A 28 0.12 3.84 -18.26
C GLU A 28 -0.05 5.37 -18.21
N GLN A 29 -1.04 5.87 -17.47
CA GLN A 29 -1.28 7.30 -17.26
C GLN A 29 -0.54 7.85 -16.03
N GLY A 30 0.23 7.02 -15.33
CA GLY A 30 0.99 7.42 -14.13
C GLY A 30 0.16 7.48 -12.85
N VAL A 31 -1.07 6.96 -12.84
CA VAL A 31 -1.90 6.87 -11.63
C VAL A 31 -1.49 5.65 -10.82
N GLN A 32 -1.29 5.83 -9.51
CA GLN A 32 -0.93 4.73 -8.61
C GLN A 32 -2.14 3.82 -8.39
N GLN A 33 -2.06 2.59 -8.90
CA GLN A 33 -3.12 1.58 -8.77
C GLN A 33 -2.90 0.65 -7.57
N LEU A 34 -1.67 0.56 -7.08
CA LEU A 34 -1.33 -0.23 -5.88
C LEU A 34 -0.24 0.47 -5.09
N GLY A 35 -0.35 0.45 -3.77
CA GLY A 35 0.63 1.01 -2.84
C GLY A 35 0.67 0.24 -1.54
N LEU A 36 1.86 -0.10 -1.08
CA LEU A 36 2.09 -0.70 0.23
C LEU A 36 3.05 0.18 1.03
N GLU A 37 2.58 0.79 2.11
CA GLU A 37 3.41 1.62 2.98
C GLU A 37 4.12 0.83 4.07
N LEU A 38 5.32 1.29 4.41
CA LEU A 38 6.00 1.03 5.68
C LEU A 38 5.82 2.25 6.57
N GLY A 39 5.49 2.00 7.83
CA GLY A 39 5.31 3.02 8.83
C GLY A 39 4.37 2.59 9.94
N ARG A 40 4.00 3.55 10.79
CA ARG A 40 2.99 3.36 11.82
C ARG A 40 1.60 3.60 11.21
N SER A 41 0.69 2.65 11.43
CA SER A 41 -0.63 2.61 10.82
C SER A 41 -0.55 2.76 9.30
N PRO A 42 0.12 1.81 8.62
CA PRO A 42 0.37 1.92 7.19
C PRO A 42 -0.94 1.90 6.41
N ILE A 43 -0.95 2.58 5.27
CA ILE A 43 -2.03 2.54 4.30
C ILE A 43 -1.75 1.45 3.27
N PHE A 44 -2.78 0.69 2.90
CA PHE A 44 -2.75 -0.13 1.69
C PHE A 44 -3.62 0.52 0.62
N LEU A 45 -2.95 1.00 -0.42
CA LEU A 45 -3.53 1.75 -1.52
C LEU A 45 -3.89 0.77 -2.63
N TYR A 46 -5.13 0.76 -3.10
CA TYR A 46 -5.51 -0.04 -4.26
C TYR A 46 -6.63 0.63 -5.06
N GLU A 47 -6.65 0.39 -6.37
CA GLU A 47 -7.72 0.77 -7.27
C GLU A 47 -8.31 -0.49 -7.92
N ASP A 48 -9.57 -0.81 -7.65
CA ASP A 48 -10.29 -1.90 -8.30
C ASP A 48 -10.73 -1.54 -9.73
N GLN A 49 -11.37 -2.46 -10.43
CA GLN A 49 -11.88 -2.24 -11.79
C GLN A 49 -12.92 -1.10 -11.91
N ASN A 50 -13.50 -0.65 -10.79
CA ASN A 50 -14.48 0.42 -10.71
C ASN A 50 -13.87 1.75 -10.21
N ARG A 51 -12.54 1.82 -10.08
CA ARG A 51 -11.80 2.94 -9.49
C ARG A 51 -12.15 3.21 -8.02
N LYS A 52 -12.41 2.15 -7.26
CA LYS A 52 -12.68 2.21 -5.83
C LYS A 52 -11.61 1.46 -5.03
N PRO A 53 -11.43 1.77 -3.73
CA PRO A 53 -12.02 2.91 -3.00
C PRO A 53 -11.42 4.26 -3.43
N ALA A 54 -12.10 5.36 -3.05
CA ALA A 54 -11.53 6.70 -3.16
C ALA A 54 -10.39 6.88 -2.13
N PRO A 55 -9.49 7.86 -2.29
CA PRO A 55 -8.33 7.98 -1.41
C PRO A 55 -8.62 8.09 0.09
N GLU A 56 -9.70 8.78 0.44
CA GLU A 56 -10.21 8.90 1.81
C GLU A 56 -10.67 7.57 2.43
N ASP A 57 -10.96 6.58 1.59
CA ASP A 57 -11.50 5.27 1.95
C ASP A 57 -10.43 4.17 1.87
N TYR A 58 -9.16 4.51 1.64
CA TYR A 58 -8.09 3.50 1.64
C TYR A 58 -7.99 2.78 2.99
N PRO A 59 -7.82 1.45 3.01
CA PRO A 59 -7.61 0.69 4.23
C PRO A 59 -6.45 1.24 5.06
N LEU A 60 -6.77 1.64 6.29
CA LEU A 60 -5.82 2.06 7.30
C LEU A 60 -5.68 0.96 8.35
N PHE A 61 -4.49 0.39 8.48
CA PHE A 61 -4.20 -0.66 9.47
C PHE A 61 -3.85 -0.05 10.83
N LYS A 62 -4.86 0.47 11.53
CA LYS A 62 -4.67 1.11 12.85
C LYS A 62 -3.99 0.16 13.84
N GLY A 63 -3.01 0.68 14.57
CA GLY A 63 -2.29 -0.06 15.62
C GLY A 63 -1.17 -0.98 15.11
N VAL A 64 -1.00 -1.12 13.80
CA VAL A 64 0.15 -1.81 13.19
C VAL A 64 1.33 -0.84 13.10
N ASN A 65 2.55 -1.30 13.34
CA ASN A 65 3.77 -0.55 13.04
C ASN A 65 4.75 -1.44 12.26
N LEU A 66 5.01 -1.11 11.00
CA LEU A 66 5.96 -1.82 10.13
C LEU A 66 7.35 -1.20 10.14
N ALA A 67 7.57 -0.16 10.96
CA ALA A 67 8.83 0.58 11.05
C ALA A 67 9.29 0.75 12.50
N ASP A 68 9.28 -0.34 13.27
CA ASP A 68 9.71 -0.38 14.67
C ASP A 68 11.18 -0.81 14.87
N GLY A 69 11.83 -1.45 13.90
CA GLY A 69 13.29 -1.66 13.86
C GLY A 69 13.72 -3.12 13.73
#